data_AF-A0A1G2RMQ6-F1
#
_entry.id   AF-A0A1G2RMQ6-F1
#
_cell.length_a   1.000
_cell.length_b   1.000
_cell.length_c   1.000
_cell.angle_alpha   90.00
_cell.angle_beta   90.00
_cell.angle_gamma   90.00
#
_symmetry.space_group_name_H-M   'P 1'
#
loop_
_entity.id
_entity.type
_entity.pdbx_description
1 polymer ?
#
loop_
_entity_poly.entity_id
_entity_poly.type
_entity_poly.pdbx_seq_one_letter_code
_entity_poly.pdbx_strand_id
1 'polypeptide(L)'
;MFKRKQKGFTLIELLVVIAIIGLLAGIVLVSLGGAQDSARDARITAALTQSRSLAELVASSNNGSYMLGGAGAANTDFCDAVNTLNQAHAIYSIELDAIEDDVLAQNSASALGCQADASNFCVYATLNNGQFYCVDSEASAGQTVTDPNADGLCLDDATPTFVCP
;
A
#
# COMPACT_ATOMS: atom_id res chain seq x y z
N MET A 1 -6.46 -63.18 27.75
CA MET A 1 -5.72 -62.67 26.57
C MET A 1 -6.73 -62.14 25.54
N PHE A 2 -7.01 -60.84 25.55
CA PHE A 2 -7.99 -60.23 24.64
C PHE A 2 -7.33 -59.94 23.28
N LYS A 3 -7.72 -60.69 22.22
CA LYS A 3 -7.34 -60.38 20.84
C LYS A 3 -8.06 -59.09 20.40
N ARG A 4 -7.31 -58.01 20.18
CA ARG A 4 -7.84 -56.81 19.53
C ARG A 4 -8.18 -57.13 18.07
N LYS A 5 -9.44 -56.99 17.69
CA LYS A 5 -9.85 -57.03 16.27
C LYS A 5 -9.30 -55.78 15.59
N GLN A 6 -8.32 -55.95 14.69
CA GLN A 6 -7.91 -54.86 13.82
C GLN A 6 -9.02 -54.62 12.78
N LYS A 7 -9.68 -53.46 12.87
CA LYS A 7 -10.62 -53.00 11.86
C LYS A 7 -9.80 -52.33 10.75
N GLY A 8 -9.87 -52.86 9.53
CA GLY A 8 -9.33 -52.20 8.34
C GLY A 8 -10.35 -51.20 7.80
N PHE A 9 -9.86 -50.08 7.24
CA PHE A 9 -10.68 -49.14 6.49
C PHE A 9 -11.17 -49.81 5.19
N THR A 10 -12.42 -49.54 4.81
CA THR A 10 -12.97 -49.99 3.53
C THR A 10 -12.53 -49.05 2.40
N LEU A 11 -12.39 -49.57 1.19
CA LEU A 11 -12.07 -48.76 0.00
C LEU A 11 -13.12 -47.67 -0.26
N ILE A 12 -14.40 -47.96 0.05
CA ILE A 12 -15.49 -47.00 -0.12
C ILE A 12 -15.42 -45.86 0.90
N GLU A 13 -15.02 -46.14 2.14
CA GLU A 13 -14.81 -45.09 3.15
C GLU A 13 -13.71 -44.13 2.72
N LEU A 14 -12.60 -44.64 2.18
CA LEU A 14 -11.50 -43.78 1.72
C LEU A 14 -11.93 -42.96 0.48
N LEU A 15 -12.69 -43.56 -0.44
CA LEU A 15 -13.18 -42.90 -1.65
C LEU A 15 -14.14 -41.74 -1.33
N VAL A 16 -15.07 -41.92 -0.40
CA VAL A 16 -16.00 -40.85 0.00
C VAL A 16 -15.25 -39.70 0.68
N VAL A 17 -14.23 -39.99 1.48
CA VAL A 17 -13.45 -38.95 2.18
C VAL A 17 -12.71 -38.05 1.19
N ILE A 18 -12.02 -38.62 0.20
CA ILE A 18 -11.32 -37.81 -0.80
C ILE A 18 -12.31 -37.00 -1.67
N ALA A 19 -13.51 -37.54 -1.92
CA ALA A 19 -14.56 -36.83 -2.65
C ALA A 19 -15.07 -35.60 -1.87
N ILE A 20 -15.29 -35.74 -0.56
CA ILE A 20 -15.72 -34.62 0.30
C ILE A 20 -14.59 -33.58 0.43
N ILE A 21 -13.34 -34.01 0.63
CA ILE A 21 -12.19 -33.10 0.70
C ILE A 21 -12.04 -32.32 -0.62
N GLY A 22 -12.19 -32.99 -1.78
CA GLY A 22 -12.13 -32.34 -3.09
C GLY A 22 -13.22 -31.28 -3.28
N LEU A 23 -14.44 -31.57 -2.85
CA LEU A 23 -15.55 -30.61 -2.91
C LEU A 23 -15.29 -29.38 -2.02
N LEU A 24 -14.89 -29.61 -0.77
CA LEU A 24 -14.62 -28.52 0.18
C LEU A 24 -13.41 -27.67 -0.24
N ALA A 25 -12.35 -28.31 -0.75
CA ALA A 25 -11.16 -27.61 -1.25
C ALA A 25 -11.49 -26.69 -2.44
N GLY A 26 -12.38 -27.11 -3.35
CA GLY A 26 -12.81 -26.29 -4.48
C GLY A 26 -13.49 -24.99 -4.06
N ILE A 27 -14.36 -25.03 -3.05
CA ILE A 27 -15.07 -23.84 -2.55
C ILE A 27 -14.10 -22.86 -1.87
N VAL A 28 -13.19 -23.39 -1.04
CA VAL A 28 -12.21 -22.57 -0.30
C VAL A 28 -11.29 -21.81 -1.25
N LEU A 29 -10.82 -22.44 -2.33
CA LEU A 29 -9.90 -21.81 -3.28
C LEU A 29 -10.50 -20.57 -3.96
N VAL A 30 -11.78 -20.59 -4.33
CA VAL A 30 -12.44 -19.45 -4.96
C VAL A 30 -12.58 -18.27 -3.99
N SER A 31 -12.83 -18.54 -2.71
CA SER A 31 -12.99 -17.50 -1.69
C SER A 31 -11.67 -16.82 -1.27
N LEU A 32 -10.54 -17.50 -1.44
CA LEU A 32 -9.25 -17.04 -0.93
C LEU A 32 -8.61 -15.94 -1.80
N GLY A 33 -8.87 -15.91 -3.11
CA GLY A 33 -8.32 -14.91 -4.02
C GLY A 33 -8.70 -13.47 -3.65
N GLY A 34 -10.00 -13.18 -3.56
CA GLY A 34 -10.45 -11.83 -3.19
C GLY A 34 -10.08 -11.41 -1.77
N ALA A 35 -9.98 -12.37 -0.84
CA ALA A 35 -9.53 -12.10 0.52
C ALA A 35 -8.05 -11.69 0.58
N GLN A 36 -7.20 -12.30 -0.26
CA GLN A 36 -5.80 -11.92 -0.37
C GLN A 36 -5.66 -10.51 -0.95
N ASP A 37 -6.39 -10.18 -2.02
CA ASP A 37 -6.32 -8.84 -2.64
C ASP A 37 -6.78 -7.74 -1.66
N SER A 38 -7.85 -8.00 -0.91
CA SER A 38 -8.32 -7.09 0.14
C SER A 38 -7.28 -6.87 1.25
N ALA A 39 -6.53 -7.93 1.61
CA ALA A 39 -5.47 -7.84 2.61
C ALA A 39 -4.26 -7.04 2.10
N ARG A 40 -3.93 -7.16 0.81
CA ARG A 40 -2.88 -6.36 0.16
C ARG A 40 -3.27 -4.87 0.14
N ASP A 41 -4.49 -4.56 -0.24
CA ASP A 41 -5.00 -3.19 -0.27
C ASP A 41 -5.02 -2.54 1.14
N ALA A 42 -5.37 -3.32 2.17
CA ALA A 42 -5.29 -2.87 3.56
C ALA A 42 -3.85 -2.55 3.99
N ARG A 43 -2.88 -3.34 3.53
CA ARG A 43 -1.46 -3.11 3.81
C ARG A 43 -0.95 -1.85 3.11
N ILE A 44 -1.30 -1.64 1.85
CA ILE A 44 -0.98 -0.40 1.09
C ILE A 44 -1.56 0.83 1.80
N THR A 45 -2.83 0.75 2.24
CA THR A 45 -3.50 1.84 2.97
C THR A 45 -2.79 2.17 4.29
N ALA A 46 -2.32 1.14 5.02
CA ALA A 46 -1.55 1.33 6.25
C ALA A 46 -0.19 1.97 5.98
N ALA A 47 0.51 1.55 4.92
CA ALA A 47 1.79 2.10 4.50
C ALA A 47 1.68 3.60 4.13
N LEU A 48 0.62 4.00 3.42
CA LEU A 48 0.34 5.40 3.12
C LEU A 48 -0.02 6.21 4.39
N THR A 49 -0.74 5.62 5.34
CA THR A 49 -0.99 6.29 6.61
C THR A 49 0.31 6.54 7.38
N GLN A 50 1.27 5.61 7.29
CA GLN A 50 2.60 5.77 7.86
C GLN A 50 3.44 6.82 7.11
N SER A 51 3.26 6.97 5.79
CA SER A 51 3.99 7.99 5.03
C SER A 51 3.59 9.41 5.48
N ARG A 52 2.32 9.64 5.81
CA ARG A 52 1.86 10.91 6.42
C ARG A 52 2.61 11.22 7.71
N SER A 53 2.78 10.26 8.62
CA SER A 53 3.49 10.54 9.88
C SER A 53 4.98 10.82 9.65
N LEU A 54 5.61 10.17 8.67
CA LEU A 54 6.97 10.50 8.24
C LEU A 54 7.07 11.87 7.58
N ALA A 55 6.08 12.28 6.79
CA ALA A 55 6.04 13.60 6.17
C ALA A 55 6.10 14.70 7.24
N GLU A 56 5.31 14.55 8.32
CA GLU A 56 5.32 15.49 9.45
C GLU A 56 6.67 15.52 10.18
N LEU A 57 7.35 14.37 10.28
CA LEU A 57 8.70 14.30 10.85
C LEU A 57 9.73 14.99 9.96
N VAL A 58 9.66 14.80 8.64
CA VAL A 58 10.48 15.52 7.67
C VAL A 58 10.25 17.02 7.81
N ALA A 59 9.01 17.48 7.79
CA ALA A 59 8.67 18.90 7.96
C ALA A 59 9.21 19.46 9.28
N SER A 60 9.04 18.74 10.39
CA SER A 60 9.60 19.12 11.70
C SER A 60 11.12 19.30 11.66
N SER A 61 11.84 18.43 10.95
CA SER A 61 13.30 18.55 10.77
C SER A 61 13.72 19.68 9.82
N ASN A 62 12.82 20.10 8.93
CA ASN A 62 13.02 21.10 7.89
C ASN A 62 12.36 22.46 8.19
N ASN A 63 12.24 22.83 9.47
CA ASN A 63 11.61 24.10 9.89
C ASN A 63 10.16 24.28 9.40
N GLY A 64 9.38 23.19 9.39
CA GLY A 64 7.97 23.17 8.98
C GLY A 64 7.75 22.97 7.49
N SER A 65 8.73 22.45 6.76
CA SER A 65 8.67 22.36 5.30
C SER A 65 8.87 20.94 4.76
N TYR A 66 7.96 20.45 3.92
CA TYR A 66 8.07 19.12 3.31
C TYR A 66 9.12 19.06 2.18
N MET A 67 9.54 20.23 1.66
CA MET A 67 10.53 20.35 0.62
C MET A 67 11.32 21.67 0.78
N LEU A 68 12.66 21.60 0.80
CA LEU A 68 13.54 22.76 1.01
C LEU A 68 14.17 23.30 -0.28
N GLY A 69 14.13 22.53 -1.37
CA GLY A 69 14.59 22.95 -2.69
C GLY A 69 13.48 22.84 -3.72
N GLY A 70 13.22 23.89 -4.50
CA GLY A 70 12.30 23.79 -5.64
C GLY A 70 12.63 22.57 -6.50
N ALA A 71 11.62 21.73 -6.78
CA ALA A 71 11.68 20.47 -7.50
C ALA A 71 12.69 19.43 -6.96
N GLY A 72 12.48 18.97 -5.72
CA GLY A 72 12.63 17.56 -5.31
C GLY A 72 14.00 16.89 -5.49
N ALA A 73 15.11 17.55 -5.22
CA ALA A 73 16.44 16.94 -5.37
C ALA A 73 17.32 17.02 -4.12
N ALA A 74 16.82 17.56 -3.00
CA ALA A 74 17.58 17.57 -1.76
C ALA A 74 17.33 16.26 -0.99
N ASN A 75 18.38 15.70 -0.39
CA ASN A 75 18.30 14.60 0.57
C ASN A 75 17.52 14.97 1.85
N THR A 76 16.85 16.11 1.89
CA THR A 76 16.00 16.56 2.99
C THR A 76 14.52 16.58 2.60
N ASP A 77 14.20 16.46 1.31
CA ASP A 77 12.82 16.57 0.84
C ASP A 77 12.07 15.26 1.12
N PHE A 78 10.75 15.34 1.33
CA PHE A 78 9.93 14.16 1.60
C PHE A 78 9.76 13.27 0.36
N CYS A 79 9.56 13.90 -0.80
CA CYS A 79 9.47 13.22 -2.10
C CYS A 79 10.76 13.41 -2.91
N ASP A 80 11.07 12.46 -3.80
CA ASP A 80 12.19 12.51 -4.76
C ASP A 80 11.77 13.14 -6.11
N ALA A 81 12.76 13.47 -6.94
CA ALA A 81 12.60 14.10 -8.25
C ALA A 81 11.79 13.27 -9.25
N VAL A 82 11.65 11.97 -8.98
CA VAL A 82 10.89 11.02 -9.81
C VAL A 82 9.45 10.79 -9.30
N ASN A 83 8.96 11.66 -8.42
CA ASN A 83 7.64 11.58 -7.80
C ASN A 83 7.42 10.31 -6.96
N THR A 84 8.46 9.83 -6.28
CA THR A 84 8.40 8.73 -5.30
C THR A 84 8.84 9.23 -3.92
N LEU A 85 8.88 8.36 -2.90
CA LEU A 85 9.41 8.76 -1.60
C LEU A 85 10.93 8.96 -1.71
N ASN A 86 11.49 9.89 -0.94
CA ASN A 86 12.93 10.16 -0.97
C ASN A 86 13.74 9.07 -0.24
N GLN A 87 14.09 8.00 -0.96
CA GLN A 87 14.94 6.92 -0.46
C GLN A 87 16.37 7.38 -0.12
N ALA A 88 16.78 8.55 -0.61
CA ALA A 88 18.07 9.17 -0.28
C ALA A 88 17.98 10.16 0.90
N HIS A 89 16.86 10.19 1.64
CA HIS A 89 16.68 11.12 2.75
C HIS A 89 17.78 10.96 3.82
N ALA A 90 18.33 12.09 4.26
CA ALA A 90 19.52 12.17 5.11
C ALA A 90 19.30 11.59 6.52
N ILE A 91 18.05 11.56 6.97
CA ILE A 91 17.67 11.12 8.32
C ILE A 91 16.73 9.91 8.32
N TYR A 92 15.84 9.80 7.31
CA TYR A 92 14.68 8.89 7.30
C TYR A 92 14.64 7.98 6.07
N SER A 93 15.80 7.78 5.42
CA SER A 93 15.91 6.95 4.21
C SER A 93 15.40 5.54 4.43
N ILE A 94 15.69 4.94 5.59
CA ILE A 94 15.27 3.57 5.91
C ILE A 94 13.75 3.46 5.99
N GLU A 95 13.09 4.40 6.69
CA GLU A 95 11.65 4.35 6.87
C GLU A 95 10.89 4.69 5.58
N LEU A 96 11.39 5.63 4.78
CA LEU A 96 10.80 5.99 3.49
C LEU A 96 10.97 4.85 2.47
N ASP A 97 12.16 4.23 2.41
CA ASP A 97 12.43 3.05 1.58
C ASP A 97 11.57 1.86 1.99
N ALA A 98 11.43 1.61 3.29
CA ALA A 98 10.59 0.52 3.78
C ALA A 98 9.12 0.68 3.39
N ILE A 99 8.57 1.90 3.41
CA ILE A 99 7.18 2.16 2.96
C ILE A 99 7.05 1.93 1.46
N GLU A 100 8.00 2.43 0.67
CA GLU A 100 7.98 2.27 -0.77
C GLU A 100 8.07 0.78 -1.14
N ASP A 101 9.03 0.03 -0.58
CA ASP A 101 9.15 -1.42 -0.78
C ASP A 101 7.89 -2.17 -0.31
N ASP A 102 7.26 -1.75 0.80
CA ASP A 102 6.02 -2.34 1.30
C ASP A 102 4.89 -2.24 0.27
N VAL A 103 4.72 -1.06 -0.35
CA VAL A 103 3.71 -0.82 -1.40
C VAL A 103 4.05 -1.57 -2.68
N LEU A 104 5.31 -1.52 -3.12
CA LEU A 104 5.78 -2.17 -4.34
C LEU A 104 5.73 -3.71 -4.22
N ALA A 105 5.88 -4.26 -3.02
CA ALA A 105 5.73 -5.71 -2.78
C ALA A 105 4.28 -6.19 -2.84
N GLN A 106 3.30 -5.30 -2.62
CA GLN A 106 1.86 -5.64 -2.62
C GLN A 106 1.15 -5.28 -3.92
N ASN A 107 1.77 -4.47 -4.78
CA ASN A 107 1.27 -4.12 -6.11
C ASN A 107 2.42 -4.16 -7.14
N SER A 108 2.29 -3.42 -8.24
CA SER A 108 3.27 -3.31 -9.32
C SER A 108 4.18 -2.10 -9.15
N ALA A 109 5.34 -2.11 -9.83
CA ALA A 109 6.45 -1.18 -9.61
C ALA A 109 6.18 0.33 -9.89
N SER A 110 5.00 0.69 -10.41
CA SER A 110 4.61 2.09 -10.69
C SER A 110 3.40 2.51 -9.84
N ALA A 111 3.17 1.82 -8.73
CA ALA A 111 1.97 1.96 -7.94
C ALA A 111 2.08 3.01 -6.83
N LEU A 112 3.15 3.78 -6.71
CA LEU A 112 3.29 4.82 -5.69
C LEU A 112 3.66 6.15 -6.36
N GLY A 113 3.02 7.23 -5.92
CA GLY A 113 3.40 8.58 -6.28
C GLY A 113 3.45 9.49 -5.05
N CYS A 114 4.43 10.38 -5.02
CA CYS A 114 4.66 11.37 -3.96
C CYS A 114 4.94 12.72 -4.61
N GLN A 115 4.24 13.75 -4.17
CA GLN A 115 4.52 15.14 -4.51
C GLN A 115 4.52 15.98 -3.24
N ALA A 116 5.43 16.93 -3.14
CA ALA A 116 5.50 17.82 -1.99
C ALA A 116 5.95 19.21 -2.41
N ASP A 117 5.40 20.22 -1.76
CA ASP A 117 5.88 21.59 -1.81
C ASP A 117 6.37 22.02 -0.41
N ALA A 118 6.63 23.32 -0.23
CA ALA A 118 7.12 23.82 1.05
C ALA A 118 6.11 23.70 2.21
N SER A 119 4.82 23.49 1.93
CA SER A 119 3.69 23.57 2.87
C SER A 119 2.69 22.41 2.75
N ASN A 120 2.67 21.68 1.64
CA ASN A 120 1.74 20.60 1.37
C ASN A 120 2.46 19.36 0.82
N PHE A 121 1.82 18.21 0.97
CA PHE A 121 2.27 16.99 0.31
C PHE A 121 1.08 16.11 -0.09
N CYS A 122 1.28 15.33 -1.14
CA CYS A 122 0.46 14.22 -1.58
C CYS A 122 1.26 12.93 -1.58
N VAL A 123 0.68 11.84 -1.07
CA VAL A 123 1.12 10.51 -1.43
C VAL A 123 -0.07 9.68 -1.87
N TYR A 124 0.05 8.98 -2.98
CA TYR A 124 -0.97 8.07 -3.46
C TYR A 124 -0.37 6.73 -3.87
N ALA A 125 -1.18 5.69 -3.80
CA ALA A 125 -0.83 4.39 -4.34
C ALA A 125 -1.98 3.75 -5.10
N THR A 126 -1.67 2.94 -6.11
CA THR A 126 -2.65 2.10 -6.80
C THR A 126 -2.99 0.89 -5.94
N LEU A 127 -4.26 0.49 -5.95
CA LEU A 127 -4.79 -0.70 -5.30
C LEU A 127 -4.92 -1.85 -6.32
N ASN A 128 -5.10 -3.07 -5.84
CA ASN A 128 -5.21 -4.27 -6.69
C ASN A 128 -6.48 -4.29 -7.54
N ASN A 129 -7.49 -3.49 -7.16
CA ASN A 129 -8.71 -3.30 -7.94
C ASN A 129 -8.59 -2.22 -9.05
N GLY A 130 -7.41 -1.62 -9.23
CA GLY A 130 -7.15 -0.56 -10.22
C GLY A 130 -7.57 0.85 -9.81
N GLN A 131 -8.07 1.03 -8.58
CA GLN A 131 -8.31 2.35 -7.98
C GLN A 131 -7.05 2.87 -7.31
N PHE A 132 -7.09 4.10 -6.81
CA PHE A 132 -6.04 4.73 -6.04
C PHE A 132 -6.49 4.98 -4.60
N TYR A 133 -5.55 4.93 -3.67
CA TYR A 133 -5.71 5.45 -2.32
C TYR A 133 -4.72 6.60 -2.15
N CYS A 134 -5.15 7.71 -1.56
CA CYS A 134 -4.25 8.83 -1.34
C CYS A 134 -4.37 9.41 0.07
N VAL A 135 -3.30 10.08 0.50
CA VAL A 135 -3.18 10.81 1.76
C VAL A 135 -2.54 12.18 1.48
N ASP A 136 -2.97 13.19 2.23
CA ASP A 136 -2.50 14.58 2.07
C ASP A 136 -1.95 15.23 3.36
N SER A 137 -1.54 16.49 3.29
CA SER A 137 -1.18 17.32 4.44
C SER A 137 -2.37 17.85 5.26
N GLU A 138 -3.60 17.75 4.75
CA GLU A 138 -4.83 18.26 5.41
C GLU A 138 -5.56 17.23 6.25
N ALA A 139 -4.93 16.08 6.51
CA ALA A 139 -5.52 14.93 7.20
C ALA A 139 -6.59 14.15 6.40
N SER A 140 -6.86 14.47 5.13
CA SER A 140 -7.78 13.73 4.26
C SER A 140 -7.13 12.45 3.70
N ALA A 141 -7.92 11.38 3.59
CA ALA A 141 -7.46 10.13 3.04
C ALA A 141 -8.64 9.35 2.47
N GLY A 142 -8.50 8.84 1.25
CA GLY A 142 -9.63 8.31 0.52
C GLY A 142 -9.25 7.46 -0.67
N GLN A 143 -10.22 6.66 -1.13
CA GLN A 143 -10.12 5.94 -2.40
C GLN A 143 -10.67 6.79 -3.53
N THR A 144 -10.02 6.73 -4.69
CA THR A 144 -10.48 7.39 -5.91
C THR A 144 -10.22 6.55 -7.16
N VAL A 145 -11.05 6.76 -8.17
CA VAL A 145 -10.88 6.15 -9.51
C VAL A 145 -10.13 7.08 -10.48
N THR A 146 -9.97 8.35 -10.12
CA THR A 146 -9.24 9.35 -10.91
C THR A 146 -7.75 9.23 -10.63
N ASP A 147 -6.92 9.33 -11.67
CA ASP A 147 -5.48 9.22 -11.53
C ASP A 147 -4.95 10.49 -10.83
N PRO A 148 -4.40 10.37 -9.61
CA PRO A 148 -3.95 11.54 -8.87
C PRO A 148 -2.83 12.32 -9.57
N ASN A 149 -2.09 11.66 -10.48
CA ASN A 149 -1.02 12.25 -11.27
C ASN A 149 -1.52 13.01 -12.50
N ALA A 150 -2.68 12.63 -13.08
CA ALA A 150 -3.17 13.21 -14.33
C ALA A 150 -4.21 14.33 -14.10
N ASP A 151 -4.96 14.26 -13.00
CA ASP A 151 -6.13 15.11 -12.74
C ASP A 151 -5.83 16.32 -11.83
N GLY A 152 -4.55 16.67 -11.62
CA GLY A 152 -4.17 17.79 -10.75
C GLY A 152 -4.44 17.54 -9.27
N LEU A 153 -4.81 16.31 -8.91
CA LEU A 153 -5.09 15.89 -7.55
C LEU A 153 -3.82 15.73 -6.72
N CYS A 154 -2.62 15.70 -7.31
CA CYS A 154 -1.30 15.78 -6.66
C CYS A 154 -0.27 16.58 -7.47
N LEU A 155 -0.68 17.47 -8.39
CA LEU A 155 0.25 18.29 -9.20
C LEU A 155 0.23 19.76 -8.76
N ASP A 156 1.42 20.33 -8.61
CA ASP A 156 1.69 21.76 -8.47
C ASP A 156 1.40 22.48 -9.81
N ASP A 157 0.57 23.54 -9.80
CA ASP A 157 0.98 24.94 -10.06
C ASP A 157 -0.26 25.87 -10.01
N ALA A 158 -0.19 26.92 -9.17
CA ALA A 158 -1.02 28.13 -9.14
C ALA A 158 -2.43 28.19 -8.47
N THR A 159 -3.11 27.11 -8.07
CA THR A 159 -4.35 27.24 -7.23
C THR A 159 -4.52 26.09 -6.22
N PRO A 160 -4.59 26.35 -4.89
CA PRO A 160 -4.63 25.31 -3.87
C PRO A 160 -6.07 24.84 -3.65
N THR A 161 -6.44 23.73 -4.28
CA THR A 161 -7.48 22.83 -3.75
C THR A 161 -7.01 21.41 -3.95
N PHE A 162 -5.91 21.10 -3.28
CA PHE A 162 -5.36 19.76 -3.21
C PHE A 162 -6.04 19.08 -2.02
N VAL A 163 -7.01 18.20 -2.30
CA VAL A 163 -7.75 17.46 -1.27
C VAL A 163 -7.93 16.04 -1.77
N CYS A 164 -7.35 15.08 -1.06
CA CYS A 164 -7.74 13.68 -1.24
C CYS A 164 -9.24 13.55 -0.93
N PRO A 165 -10.02 12.83 -1.76
CA PRO A 165 -11.48 12.81 -1.66
C PRO A 165 -12.01 12.25 -0.33
#